data_AF-A0A1G3VIX4-F1
#
_entry.id   AF-A0A1G3VIX4-F1
#
_cell.length_a   1.000
_cell.length_b   1.000
_cell.length_c   1.000
_cell.angle_alpha   90.00
_cell.angle_beta   90.00
_cell.angle_gamma   90.00
#
_symmetry.space_group_name_H-M   'P 1'
#
loop_
_entity.id
_entity.type
_entity.pdbx_description
1 polymer ?
#
loop_
_entity_poly.entity_id
_entity_poly.type
_entity_poly.pdbx_seq_one_letter_code
_entity_poly.pdbx_strand_id
1 'polypeptide(L)'
;MKIINWLLLISFGALLVYASFGLPNRGDADAVMHREKSPAGSQGASSYYIRNAYKDANTPNMVTVILADYRGYDTLGEETVILTAGLICFLILRRKKKNSDDPI
;
A
#
# COMPACT_ATOMS: atom_id res chain seq x y z
N MET A 1 16.71 -7.05 -28.59
CA MET A 1 16.28 -7.02 -27.16
C MET A 1 15.15 -6.03 -26.88
N LYS A 2 15.20 -4.76 -27.35
CA LYS A 2 14.12 -3.78 -27.10
C LYS A 2 12.73 -4.22 -27.61
N ILE A 3 12.65 -4.82 -28.80
CA ILE A 3 11.40 -5.36 -29.36
C ILE A 3 10.79 -6.45 -28.47
N ILE A 4 11.61 -7.34 -27.88
CA ILE A 4 11.14 -8.36 -26.95
C ILE A 4 10.57 -7.70 -25.70
N ASN A 5 11.23 -6.68 -25.15
CA ASN A 5 10.73 -5.92 -23.99
C ASN A 5 9.39 -5.25 -24.30
N TRP A 6 9.24 -4.64 -25.48
CA TRP A 6 7.98 -4.02 -25.89
C TRP A 6 6.85 -5.04 -26.05
N LEU A 7 7.12 -6.19 -26.66
CA LEU A 7 6.15 -7.27 -26.75
C LEU A 7 5.71 -7.78 -25.37
N LEU A 8 6.66 -7.90 -24.44
CA LEU A 8 6.39 -8.34 -23.07
C LEU A 8 5.55 -7.31 -22.31
N LEU A 9 5.87 -6.01 -22.41
CA LEU A 9 5.11 -4.93 -21.80
C LEU A 9 3.69 -4.84 -22.36
N ILE A 10 3.52 -4.94 -23.68
CA ILE A 10 2.20 -4.90 -24.33
C ILE A 10 1.38 -6.12 -23.90
N SER A 11 1.97 -7.31 -23.91
CA SER A 11 1.32 -8.54 -23.47
C SER A 11 0.87 -8.44 -22.01
N PHE A 12 1.76 -7.98 -21.11
CA PHE A 12 1.42 -7.78 -19.70
C PHE A 12 0.34 -6.71 -19.49
N GLY A 13 0.43 -5.58 -20.20
CA GLY A 13 -0.60 -4.54 -20.16
C GLY A 13 -1.96 -5.04 -20.64
N ALA A 14 -1.99 -5.80 -21.74
CA ALA A 14 -3.22 -6.42 -22.23
C ALA A 14 -3.81 -7.42 -21.22
N LEU A 15 -2.97 -8.20 -20.53
CA LEU A 15 -3.40 -9.08 -19.46
C LEU A 15 -4.04 -8.31 -18.29
N LEU A 16 -3.45 -7.19 -17.86
CA LEU A 16 -4.01 -6.36 -16.79
C LEU A 16 -5.35 -5.72 -17.19
N VAL A 17 -5.47 -5.27 -18.45
CA VAL A 17 -6.73 -4.73 -18.99
C VAL A 17 -7.79 -5.83 -19.03
N TYR A 18 -7.44 -7.02 -19.51
CA TYR A 18 -8.34 -8.18 -19.51
C TYR A 18 -8.84 -8.52 -18.10
N ALA A 19 -7.94 -8.60 -17.12
CA ALA A 19 -8.31 -8.85 -15.73
C ALA A 19 -9.22 -7.77 -15.14
N SER A 20 -9.04 -6.51 -15.54
CA SER A 20 -9.86 -5.38 -15.06
C SER A 20 -11.33 -5.50 -15.47
N PHE A 21 -11.65 -6.19 -16.58
CA PHE A 21 -13.04 -6.46 -16.97
C PHE A 21 -13.76 -7.45 -16.03
N GLY A 22 -13.03 -8.17 -15.17
CA GLY A 22 -13.61 -9.06 -14.17
C GLY A 22 -14.08 -8.36 -12.88
N LEU A 23 -13.88 -7.05 -12.75
CA LEU A 23 -14.29 -6.29 -11.57
C LEU A 23 -15.81 -6.03 -11.56
N PRO A 24 -16.44 -5.93 -10.37
CA PRO A 24 -17.84 -5.54 -10.26
C PRO A 24 -18.13 -4.19 -10.93
N ASN A 25 -19.37 -4.02 -11.40
CA ASN A 25 -19.83 -2.75 -11.96
C ASN A 25 -19.76 -1.64 -10.90
N ARG A 26 -19.40 -0.43 -11.32
CA ARG A 26 -19.37 0.74 -10.42
C ARG A 26 -20.78 1.04 -9.93
N GLY A 27 -20.93 1.19 -8.61
CA GLY A 27 -22.23 1.50 -7.98
C GLY A 27 -23.18 0.31 -7.85
N ASP A 28 -22.72 -0.91 -8.15
CA ASP A 28 -23.50 -2.13 -7.91
C ASP A 28 -23.68 -2.36 -6.41
N ALA A 29 -24.92 -2.25 -5.93
CA ALA A 29 -25.27 -2.42 -4.52
C ALA A 29 -25.02 -3.86 -4.02
N ASP A 30 -25.05 -4.84 -4.92
CA ASP A 30 -24.87 -6.26 -4.61
C ASP A 30 -23.41 -6.72 -4.76
N ALA A 31 -22.50 -5.79 -5.05
CA ALA A 31 -21.07 -6.07 -5.17
C ALA A 31 -20.52 -6.70 -3.88
N VAL A 32 -19.59 -7.64 -4.06
CA VAL A 32 -19.01 -8.44 -2.97
C VAL A 32 -18.45 -7.57 -1.83
N MET A 33 -17.93 -6.38 -2.15
CA MET A 33 -17.38 -5.43 -1.19
C MET A 33 -18.42 -4.76 -0.27
N HIS A 34 -19.71 -4.78 -0.62
CA HIS A 34 -20.80 -4.22 0.19
C HIS A 34 -21.48 -5.27 1.08
N ARG A 35 -21.25 -6.56 0.84
CA ARG A 35 -21.89 -7.65 1.58
C ARG A 35 -21.38 -7.72 3.02
N GLU A 36 -22.24 -8.14 3.93
CA GLU A 36 -21.86 -8.35 5.34
C GLU A 36 -20.92 -9.55 5.52
N LYS A 37 -21.00 -10.53 4.62
CA LYS A 37 -20.11 -11.69 4.62
C LYS A 37 -19.27 -11.72 3.34
N SER A 38 -18.00 -12.05 3.51
CA SER A 38 -17.08 -12.30 2.41
C SER A 38 -17.44 -13.62 1.70
N PRO A 39 -16.92 -13.87 0.48
CA PRO A 39 -17.05 -15.16 -0.19
C PRO A 39 -16.49 -16.34 0.63
N ALA A 40 -15.57 -16.07 1.57
CA ALA A 40 -15.01 -17.07 2.48
C ALA A 40 -15.89 -17.31 3.73
N GLY A 41 -17.06 -16.68 3.83
CA GLY A 41 -18.00 -16.82 4.95
C GLY A 41 -17.64 -16.01 6.20
N SER A 42 -16.47 -15.36 6.22
CA SER A 42 -16.07 -14.42 7.27
C SER A 42 -16.82 -13.09 7.17
N GLN A 43 -16.79 -12.28 8.23
CA GLN A 43 -17.34 -10.93 8.17
C GLN A 43 -16.59 -10.07 7.15
N GLY A 44 -17.33 -9.33 6.33
CA GLY A 44 -16.76 -8.41 5.35
C GLY A 44 -16.03 -7.27 6.05
N ALA A 45 -14.73 -7.10 5.76
CA ALA A 45 -13.91 -6.08 6.40
C ALA A 45 -14.50 -4.67 6.18
N SER A 46 -14.92 -4.34 4.96
CA SER A 46 -15.50 -3.04 4.62
C SER A 46 -16.77 -2.73 5.41
N SER A 47 -17.69 -3.70 5.49
CA SER A 47 -18.95 -3.52 6.21
C SER A 47 -18.75 -3.45 7.72
N TYR A 48 -17.76 -4.16 8.26
CA TYR A 48 -17.35 -4.03 9.67
C TYR A 48 -16.76 -2.64 9.95
N TYR A 49 -15.75 -2.20 9.19
CA TYR A 49 -15.09 -0.91 9.41
C TYR A 49 -16.07 0.26 9.40
N ILE A 50 -17.02 0.28 8.46
CA ILE A 50 -18.05 1.33 8.37
C ILE A 50 -18.91 1.42 9.63
N ARG A 51 -19.21 0.29 10.27
CA ARG A 51 -20.11 0.23 11.43
C ARG A 51 -19.39 0.37 12.77
N ASN A 52 -18.10 0.03 12.82
CA ASN A 52 -17.37 -0.17 14.06
C ASN A 52 -16.16 0.75 14.24
N ALA A 53 -15.59 1.36 13.20
CA ALA A 53 -14.35 2.13 13.33
C ALA A 53 -14.37 3.19 14.44
N TYR A 54 -15.45 3.96 14.54
CA TYR A 54 -15.58 4.95 15.61
C TYR A 54 -15.74 4.31 17.00
N LYS A 55 -16.46 3.19 17.10
CA LYS A 55 -16.67 2.49 18.37
C LYS A 55 -15.37 1.86 18.89
N ASP A 56 -14.55 1.35 17.98
CA ASP A 56 -13.34 0.59 18.31
C ASP A 56 -12.18 1.53 18.69
N ALA A 57 -12.06 2.70 18.05
CA ALA A 57 -10.90 3.60 18.20
C ALA A 57 -11.23 5.05 18.60
N ASN A 58 -12.51 5.38 18.79
CA ASN A 58 -13.01 6.73 19.15
C ASN A 58 -12.46 7.87 18.27
N THR A 59 -12.09 7.55 17.03
CA THR A 59 -11.54 8.50 16.06
C THR A 59 -12.57 8.72 14.96
N PRO A 60 -13.00 9.98 14.70
CA PRO A 60 -14.10 10.26 13.78
C PRO A 60 -13.77 9.94 12.32
N ASN A 61 -12.49 9.92 11.95
CA ASN A 61 -12.07 9.56 10.61
C ASN A 61 -11.82 8.05 10.50
N MET A 62 -12.77 7.34 9.88
CA MET A 62 -12.66 5.90 9.62
C MET A 62 -11.40 5.52 8.84
N VAL A 63 -10.95 6.34 7.89
CA VAL A 63 -9.75 6.02 7.09
C VAL A 63 -8.51 6.00 8.00
N THR A 64 -8.41 6.96 8.93
CA THR A 64 -7.33 6.97 9.93
C THR A 64 -7.38 5.73 10.82
N VAL A 65 -8.57 5.31 11.27
CA VAL A 65 -8.72 4.07 12.07
C VAL A 65 -8.29 2.84 11.28
N ILE A 66 -8.64 2.76 9.99
CA ILE A 66 -8.22 1.64 9.14
C ILE A 66 -6.70 1.60 9.01
N LEU A 67 -6.04 2.73 8.76
CA LEU A 67 -4.59 2.76 8.55
C LEU A 67 -3.81 2.58 9.85
N ALA A 68 -4.19 3.24 10.93
CA ALA A 68 -3.43 3.27 12.17
C ALA A 68 -3.80 2.14 13.16
N ASP A 69 -5.09 1.81 13.29
CA ASP A 69 -5.56 0.85 14.30
C ASP A 69 -5.75 -0.55 13.69
N TYR A 70 -6.57 -0.71 12.64
CA TYR A 70 -6.84 -2.03 12.07
C TYR A 70 -5.69 -2.59 11.23
N ARG A 71 -5.04 -1.74 10.42
CA ARG A 71 -3.93 -2.09 9.52
C ARG A 71 -2.64 -1.35 9.87
N GLY A 72 -2.45 -1.03 11.15
CA GLY A 72 -1.28 -0.30 11.66
C GLY A 72 0.06 -0.95 11.29
N TYR A 73 0.12 -2.27 11.14
CA TYR A 73 1.34 -2.96 10.71
C TYR A 73 1.77 -2.62 9.27
N ASP A 74 0.81 -2.40 8.36
CA ASP A 74 1.13 -1.99 6.98
C ASP A 74 1.76 -0.59 7.00
N THR A 75 1.17 0.34 7.75
CA THR A 75 1.71 1.71 7.92
C THR A 75 3.03 1.75 8.69
N LEU A 76 3.24 0.91 9.70
CA LEU A 76 4.53 0.76 10.36
C LEU A 76 5.62 0.30 9.37
N GLY A 77 5.25 -0.61 8.47
CA GLY A 77 6.12 -1.03 7.36
C GLY A 77 6.45 0.13 6.42
N GLU A 78 5.45 0.92 6.01
CA GLU A 78 5.65 2.12 5.19
C GLU A 78 6.60 3.12 5.88
N GLU A 79 6.39 3.43 7.16
CA GLU A 79 7.27 4.31 7.93
C GLU A 79 8.69 3.78 8.03
N THR A 80 8.85 2.46 8.21
CA THR A 80 10.17 1.81 8.24
C THR A 80 10.92 1.97 6.92
N VAL A 81 10.22 1.82 5.79
CA VAL A 81 10.80 2.03 4.45
C VAL A 81 11.25 3.47 4.27
N ILE A 82 10.40 4.45 4.64
CA ILE A 82 10.73 5.87 4.53
C ILE A 82 11.89 6.25 5.45
N LEU A 83 11.90 5.75 6.69
CA LEU A 83 13.00 5.96 7.63
C LEU A 83 14.31 5.40 7.06
N THR A 84 14.29 4.18 6.51
CA THR A 84 15.46 3.54 5.92
C THR A 84 15.98 4.35 4.72
N ALA A 85 15.09 4.78 3.82
CA ALA A 85 15.46 5.64 2.70
C ALA A 85 16.08 6.97 3.17
N GLY A 86 15.49 7.60 4.19
CA GLY A 86 16.01 8.83 4.80
C GLY A 86 17.41 8.64 5.39
N LEU A 87 17.64 7.54 6.12
CA LEU A 87 18.94 7.19 6.68
C LEU A 87 19.98 6.93 5.59
N ILE A 88 19.63 6.22 4.51
CA ILE A 88 20.52 5.99 3.37
C ILE A 88 20.95 7.32 2.74
N CYS A 89 19.98 8.19 2.46
CA CYS A 89 20.26 9.53 1.91
C CYS A 89 21.19 10.34 2.83
N PHE A 90 20.91 10.34 4.14
CA PHE A 90 21.75 11.03 5.13
C PHE A 90 23.18 10.49 5.14
N LEU A 91 23.36 9.17 5.14
CA LEU A 91 24.68 8.54 5.15
C LEU A 91 25.49 8.81 3.87
N ILE A 92 24.85 8.81 2.70
CA ILE A 92 25.49 9.12 1.43
C ILE A 92 25.94 10.58 1.38
N LEU A 93 25.12 11.51 1.88
CA LEU A 93 25.42 12.95 1.85
C LEU A 93 26.36 13.40 2.99
N ARG A 94 26.58 12.56 4.01
CA ARG A 94 27.44 12.86 5.15
C ARG A 94 28.91 12.93 4.71
N ARG A 95 29.41 14.16 4.51
CA ARG A 95 30.80 14.44 4.14
C ARG A 95 31.74 14.15 5.32
N LYS A 96 32.70 13.23 5.12
CA LYS A 96 33.78 12.97 6.09
C LYS A 96 34.86 14.06 5.94
N LYS A 97 35.14 14.84 6.98
CA LYS A 97 36.27 15.79 6.97
C LYS A 97 37.56 14.96 6.95
N LYS A 98 38.31 15.00 5.84
CA LYS A 98 39.66 14.42 5.76
C LYS A 98 40.57 15.31 6.61
N ASN A 99 41.12 14.79 7.72
CA ASN A 99 42.16 15.50 8.44
C ASN A 99 43.40 15.54 7.54
N SER A 100 44.01 16.71 7.45
CA SER A 100 45.08 17.08 6.52
C SER A 100 46.47 16.60 6.95
N ASP A 101 46.57 15.65 7.87
CA ASP A 101 47.82 15.34 8.58
C ASP A 101 48.46 14.00 8.14
N ASP A 102 48.02 13.40 7.03
CA ASP A 102 48.69 12.24 6.45
C ASP A 102 49.90 12.71 5.60
N PRO A 103 51.15 12.43 6.03
CA PRO A 103 52.34 12.75 5.25
C PRO A 103 52.52 11.72 4.12
N ILE A 104 52.91 12.21 2.94
CA ILE A 104 53.21 11.42 1.74
C ILE A 104 54.57 10.75 1.87
#